data_AF-A0A8S9TU39-F1
#
_entry.id   AF-A0A8S9TU39-F1
#
_cell.length_a   1.000
_cell.length_b   1.000
_cell.length_c   1.000
_cell.angle_alpha   90.00
_cell.angle_beta   90.00
_cell.angle_gamma   90.00
#
_symmetry.space_group_name_H-M   'P 1'
#
loop_
_entity.id
_entity.type
_entity.pdbx_description
1 polymer ?
#
loop_
_entity_poly.entity_id
_entity_poly.type
_entity_poly.pdbx_seq_one_letter_code
_entity_poly.pdbx_strand_id
1 'polypeptide(L)'
;MDLALKSLIKRYGGDLYICAVLSYLIRYPEFDREEVSQSEVWHQIRAAAEQKKLWSDDARSTVYDDRGKPIWLFAVILYRNEHWCAAAVNFNDLTITVFGPQGTGERYEALRKYLYADLVPRLPQPPSPKRYRLKQLEWMTQVDSYNCGVFVIMFFEMLLLDVAVVGSESASESTIAM
;
A
#
# COMPACT_ATOMS: atom_id res chain seq x y z
N MET A 1 -4.54 -6.16 -15.17
CA MET A 1 -4.18 -5.89 -13.76
C MET A 1 -5.37 -5.42 -12.94
N ASP A 2 -5.95 -4.25 -13.24
CA ASP A 2 -7.00 -3.65 -12.41
C ASP A 2 -8.24 -4.52 -12.18
N LEU A 3 -8.65 -5.31 -13.18
CA LEU A 3 -9.74 -6.29 -13.03
C LEU A 3 -9.42 -7.38 -12.00
N ALA A 4 -8.16 -7.83 -11.93
CA ALA A 4 -7.73 -8.81 -10.96
C ALA A 4 -7.75 -8.22 -9.54
N LEU A 5 -7.30 -6.97 -9.38
CA LEU A 5 -7.36 -6.27 -8.09
C LEU A 5 -8.81 -6.04 -7.64
N LYS A 6 -9.69 -5.60 -8.54
CA LYS A 6 -11.13 -5.48 -8.26
C LYS A 6 -11.76 -6.82 -7.84
N SER A 7 -11.35 -7.91 -8.49
CA SER A 7 -11.83 -9.25 -8.15
C SER A 7 -11.33 -9.70 -6.76
N LEU A 8 -10.08 -9.38 -6.42
CA LEU A 8 -9.52 -9.63 -5.09
C LEU A 8 -10.30 -8.86 -4.01
N ILE A 9 -10.52 -7.56 -4.22
CA ILE A 9 -11.29 -6.72 -3.27
C ILE A 9 -12.71 -7.25 -3.12
N LYS A 10 -13.38 -7.65 -4.22
CA LYS A 10 -14.72 -8.23 -4.15
C LYS A 10 -14.75 -9.52 -3.32
N ARG A 11 -13.70 -10.35 -3.40
CA ARG A 11 -13.59 -11.61 -2.65
C ARG A 11 -13.45 -11.37 -1.14
N TYR A 12 -12.65 -10.39 -0.74
CA TYR A 12 -12.32 -10.14 0.67
C TYR A 12 -13.07 -8.97 1.30
N GLY A 13 -13.76 -8.14 0.52
CA GLY A 13 -14.44 -6.92 0.97
C GLY A 13 -15.62 -7.17 1.91
N GLY A 14 -16.12 -8.41 1.97
CA GLY A 14 -17.08 -8.85 2.96
C GLY A 14 -16.48 -8.89 4.38
N ASP A 15 -15.19 -9.20 4.51
CA ASP A 15 -14.51 -9.45 5.78
C ASP A 15 -13.53 -8.33 6.19
N LEU A 16 -12.95 -7.66 5.19
CA LEU A 16 -11.90 -6.66 5.37
C LEU A 16 -12.29 -5.36 4.67
N TYR A 17 -11.88 -4.22 5.24
CA TYR A 17 -12.02 -2.94 4.57
C TYR A 17 -10.78 -2.66 3.72
N ILE A 18 -10.94 -2.73 2.39
CA ILE A 18 -9.83 -2.60 1.43
C ILE A 18 -10.16 -1.48 0.45
N CYS A 19 -9.38 -0.41 0.49
CA CYS A 19 -9.32 0.59 -0.58
C CYS A 19 -8.25 0.19 -1.59
N ALA A 20 -8.42 0.56 -2.87
CA ALA A 20 -7.38 0.29 -3.86
C ALA A 20 -7.19 1.40 -4.88
N VAL A 21 -5.93 1.71 -5.14
CA VAL A 21 -5.49 2.59 -6.21
C VAL A 21 -5.08 1.75 -7.41
N LEU A 22 -5.78 1.99 -8.53
CA LEU A 22 -5.62 1.25 -9.77
C LEU A 22 -4.34 1.66 -10.51
N SER A 23 -3.82 0.76 -11.34
CA SER A 23 -2.50 0.91 -11.96
C SER A 23 -2.38 2.08 -12.94
N TYR A 24 -3.50 2.60 -13.46
CA TYR A 24 -3.49 3.79 -14.32
C TYR A 24 -3.26 5.10 -13.54
N LEU A 25 -3.56 5.14 -12.24
CA LEU A 25 -3.46 6.34 -11.40
C LEU A 25 -2.05 6.57 -10.85
N ILE A 26 -1.28 5.51 -10.58
CA ILE A 26 0.06 5.63 -10.00
C ILE A 26 1.08 5.08 -10.99
N ARG A 27 1.74 5.99 -11.72
CA ARG A 27 2.78 5.68 -12.70
C ARG A 27 4.10 6.30 -12.24
N TYR A 28 5.19 5.56 -12.31
CA TYR A 28 6.51 6.12 -12.03
C TYR A 28 7.28 6.34 -13.34
N PRO A 29 7.92 7.50 -13.56
CA PRO A 29 8.03 8.64 -12.64
C PRO A 29 6.87 9.66 -12.74
N GLU A 30 5.93 9.47 -13.67
CA GLU A 30 4.85 10.43 -13.97
C GLU A 30 3.67 10.31 -12.99
N PHE A 31 3.49 11.28 -12.11
CA PHE A 31 2.36 11.31 -11.18
C PHE A 31 1.40 12.45 -11.49
N ASP A 32 0.21 12.10 -11.98
CA ASP A 32 -0.88 13.08 -12.12
C ASP A 32 -1.48 13.35 -10.75
N ARG A 33 -0.95 14.39 -10.10
CA ARG A 33 -1.39 14.82 -8.77
C ARG A 33 -2.87 15.18 -8.75
N GLU A 34 -3.40 15.73 -9.83
CA GLU A 34 -4.77 16.21 -9.88
C GLU A 34 -5.73 15.04 -10.00
N GLU A 35 -5.52 14.17 -11.00
CA GLU A 35 -6.33 12.97 -11.22
C GLU A 35 -6.32 12.07 -9.99
N VAL A 36 -5.13 11.87 -9.39
CA VAL A 36 -5.02 11.08 -8.17
C VAL A 36 -5.80 11.74 -7.04
N SER A 37 -5.68 13.05 -6.79
CA SER A 37 -6.41 13.73 -5.70
C SER A 37 -7.93 13.59 -5.78
N GLN A 38 -8.45 13.62 -7.01
CA GLN A 38 -9.88 13.59 -7.31
C GLN A 38 -10.44 12.18 -7.37
N SER A 39 -9.58 11.15 -7.38
CA SER A 39 -10.04 9.76 -7.42
C SER A 39 -10.82 9.38 -6.16
N GLU A 40 -11.89 8.61 -6.39
CA GLU A 40 -12.86 8.23 -5.35
C GLU A 40 -12.19 7.50 -4.16
N VAL A 41 -11.12 6.74 -4.41
CA VAL A 41 -10.39 5.98 -3.39
C VAL A 41 -9.88 6.85 -2.23
N TRP A 42 -9.44 8.09 -2.50
CA TRP A 42 -8.95 8.97 -1.44
C TRP A 42 -10.08 9.61 -0.65
N HIS A 43 -11.21 9.86 -1.30
CA HIS A 43 -12.41 10.28 -0.60
C HIS A 43 -12.93 9.16 0.30
N GLN A 44 -12.96 7.93 -0.20
CA GLN A 44 -13.34 6.74 0.58
C GLN A 44 -12.42 6.56 1.80
N ILE A 45 -11.11 6.68 1.63
CA ILE A 45 -10.18 6.45 2.74
C ILE A 45 -10.20 7.55 3.80
N ARG A 46 -10.39 8.82 3.39
CA ARG A 46 -10.57 9.94 4.33
C ARG A 46 -11.89 9.82 5.08
N ALA A 47 -12.97 9.49 4.38
CA ALA A 47 -14.26 9.24 5.01
C ALA A 47 -14.20 8.06 5.98
N ALA A 48 -13.49 6.97 5.61
CA ALA A 48 -13.24 5.86 6.50
C ALA A 48 -12.44 6.29 7.73
N ALA A 49 -11.46 7.18 7.57
CA ALA A 49 -10.68 7.75 8.67
C ALA A 49 -11.50 8.52 9.68
N GLU A 50 -12.41 9.36 9.20
CA GLU A 50 -13.30 10.15 10.03
C GLU A 50 -14.38 9.28 10.70
N GLN A 51 -15.06 8.44 9.93
CA GLN A 51 -16.19 7.64 10.41
C GLN A 51 -15.76 6.54 11.37
N LYS A 52 -14.66 5.84 11.06
CA LYS A 52 -14.17 4.72 11.88
C LYS A 52 -13.24 5.18 13.00
N LYS A 53 -13.08 6.49 13.19
CA LYS A 53 -12.15 7.11 14.16
C LYS A 53 -10.81 6.41 14.12
N LEU A 54 -10.20 6.41 12.93
CA LEU A 54 -8.99 5.63 12.62
C LEU A 54 -7.94 5.77 13.74
N TRP A 55 -7.85 6.96 14.35
CA TRP A 55 -7.11 7.15 15.60
C TRP A 55 -8.02 7.77 16.65
N SER A 56 -8.45 6.96 17.61
CA SER A 56 -9.04 7.47 18.85
C SER A 56 -7.94 8.07 19.74
N ASP A 57 -8.29 9.01 20.62
CA ASP A 57 -7.35 9.70 21.53
C ASP A 57 -6.60 8.78 22.52
N ASP A 58 -6.87 7.49 22.50
CA ASP A 58 -6.13 6.53 23.30
C ASP A 58 -4.77 6.23 22.64
N ALA A 59 -3.68 6.44 23.37
CA ALA A 59 -2.31 6.30 22.89
C ALA A 59 -2.01 4.88 22.32
N ARG A 60 -2.83 3.89 22.69
CA ARG A 60 -2.77 2.50 22.22
C ARG A 60 -3.64 2.18 21.00
N SER A 61 -4.37 3.15 20.45
CA SER A 61 -5.31 2.96 19.34
C SER A 61 -4.61 2.30 18.16
N THR A 62 -4.88 1.01 18.00
CA THR A 62 -4.64 0.18 16.83
C THR A 62 -5.86 0.37 15.94
N VAL A 63 -5.61 0.59 14.65
CA VAL A 63 -6.66 0.96 13.72
C VAL A 63 -7.35 -0.30 13.20
N TYR A 64 -8.56 -0.52 13.69
CA TYR A 64 -9.43 -1.58 13.21
C TYR A 64 -10.74 -1.01 12.67
N ASP A 65 -11.37 -1.71 11.74
CA ASP A 65 -12.76 -1.47 11.39
C ASP A 65 -13.70 -1.83 12.56
N ASP A 66 -15.01 -1.61 12.39
CA ASP A 66 -16.03 -1.88 13.41
C ASP A 66 -16.09 -3.36 13.85
N ARG A 67 -15.36 -4.25 13.16
CA ARG A 67 -15.28 -5.69 13.39
C ARG A 67 -13.92 -6.11 13.94
N GLY A 68 -13.04 -5.17 14.29
CA GLY A 68 -11.72 -5.49 14.81
C GLY A 68 -10.74 -5.94 13.71
N LYS A 69 -10.97 -5.61 12.44
CA LYS A 69 -10.14 -6.03 11.30
C LYS A 69 -9.29 -4.89 10.74
N PRO A 70 -8.07 -5.17 10.23
CA PRO A 70 -7.20 -4.14 9.68
C PRO A 70 -7.84 -3.46 8.46
N ILE A 71 -7.60 -2.16 8.35
CA ILE A 71 -7.95 -1.34 7.20
C ILE A 71 -6.74 -1.31 6.27
N TRP A 72 -6.97 -1.57 4.97
CA TRP A 72 -5.92 -1.65 3.96
C TRP A 72 -6.11 -0.63 2.85
N LEU A 73 -5.00 -0.09 2.34
CA LEU A 73 -4.93 0.52 1.01
C LEU A 73 -3.94 -0.25 0.15
N PHE A 74 -4.40 -0.76 -0.98
CA PHE A 74 -3.58 -1.43 -1.98
C PHE A 74 -3.35 -0.51 -3.18
N ALA A 75 -2.10 -0.16 -3.43
CA ALA A 75 -1.69 0.64 -4.57
C ALA A 75 -0.91 -0.24 -5.54
N VAL A 76 -1.36 -0.30 -6.79
CA VAL A 76 -0.58 -0.86 -7.89
C VAL A 76 0.15 0.26 -8.59
N ILE A 77 1.45 0.10 -8.76
CA ILE A 77 2.35 1.11 -9.32
C ILE A 77 2.87 0.60 -10.66
N LEU A 78 2.59 1.33 -11.73
CA LEU A 78 3.16 1.04 -13.04
C LEU A 78 4.54 1.73 -13.16
N TYR A 79 5.59 0.96 -12.94
CA TYR A 79 6.98 1.41 -13.00
C TYR A 79 7.46 1.47 -14.45
N ARG A 80 7.81 2.68 -14.92
CA ARG A 80 8.33 2.98 -16.27
C ARG A 80 7.47 2.38 -17.39
N ASN A 81 6.16 2.30 -17.20
CA ASN A 81 5.21 1.76 -18.18
C ASN A 81 5.40 0.29 -18.58
N GLU A 82 6.22 -0.47 -17.85
CA GLU A 82 6.62 -1.82 -18.25
C GLU A 82 6.53 -2.84 -17.11
N HIS A 83 6.55 -2.41 -15.85
CA HIS A 83 6.63 -3.32 -14.71
C HIS A 83 5.68 -2.93 -13.60
N TRP A 84 4.96 -3.91 -13.05
CA TRP A 84 3.99 -3.68 -11.99
C TRP A 84 4.65 -3.93 -10.64
N CYS A 85 4.61 -2.92 -9.78
CA CYS A 85 4.98 -3.00 -8.37
C CYS A 85 3.75 -2.74 -7.50
N ALA A 86 3.91 -2.93 -6.20
CA ALA A 86 2.85 -2.74 -5.23
C ALA A 86 3.31 -1.94 -4.02
N ALA A 87 2.38 -1.19 -3.44
CA ALA A 87 2.48 -0.71 -2.07
C ALA A 87 1.20 -1.11 -1.33
N ALA A 88 1.34 -1.67 -0.14
CA ALA A 88 0.24 -1.98 0.76
C ALA A 88 0.39 -1.14 2.03
N VAL A 89 -0.58 -0.28 2.31
CA VAL A 89 -0.65 0.48 3.56
C VAL A 89 -1.54 -0.29 4.53
N ASN A 90 -0.96 -0.68 5.65
CA ASN A 90 -1.69 -1.15 6.81
C ASN A 90 -1.89 0.02 7.76
N PHE A 91 -3.12 0.48 7.93
CA PHE A 91 -3.37 1.61 8.82
C PHE A 91 -3.25 1.22 10.29
N ASN A 92 -3.34 -0.07 10.62
CA ASN A 92 -3.28 -0.56 11.99
C ASN A 92 -1.93 -0.27 12.66
N ASP A 93 -0.84 -0.54 11.95
CA ASP A 93 0.54 -0.40 12.44
C ASP A 93 1.32 0.72 11.72
N LEU A 94 0.63 1.44 10.81
CA LEU A 94 1.15 2.51 9.97
C LEU A 94 2.31 2.04 9.07
N THR A 95 2.32 0.77 8.69
CA THR A 95 3.34 0.21 7.81
C THR A 95 2.93 0.32 6.34
N ILE A 96 3.84 0.80 5.50
CA ILE A 96 3.74 0.78 4.05
C ILE A 96 4.72 -0.28 3.54
N THR A 97 4.19 -1.41 3.09
CA THR A 97 4.99 -2.50 2.52
C THR A 97 5.09 -2.33 1.02
N VAL A 98 6.30 -2.11 0.52
CA VAL A 98 6.60 -2.01 -0.91
C VAL A 98 7.07 -3.35 -1.43
N PHE A 99 6.48 -3.81 -2.52
CA PHE A 99 6.80 -5.07 -3.15
C PHE A 99 7.08 -4.88 -4.64
N GLY A 100 8.24 -5.40 -5.07
CA GLY A 100 8.64 -5.48 -6.47
C GLY A 100 8.90 -6.93 -6.86
N PRO A 101 8.13 -7.51 -7.80
CA PRO A 101 8.24 -8.91 -8.18
C PRO A 101 9.66 -9.37 -8.57
N GLN A 102 10.43 -8.56 -9.30
CA GLN A 102 11.78 -8.90 -9.75
C GLN A 102 12.88 -8.51 -8.74
N GLY A 103 12.50 -8.32 -7.47
CA GLY A 103 13.32 -7.58 -6.53
C GLY A 103 13.34 -6.09 -6.90
N THR A 104 13.71 -5.27 -5.92
CA THR A 104 13.68 -3.82 -6.11
C THR A 104 15.07 -3.20 -6.16
N GLY A 105 16.04 -3.57 -5.32
CA GLY A 105 17.37 -2.94 -5.37
C GLY A 105 17.26 -1.40 -5.45
N GLU A 106 17.91 -0.76 -6.42
CA GLU A 106 17.78 0.70 -6.67
C GLU A 106 16.35 1.18 -6.96
N ARG A 107 15.50 0.30 -7.53
CA ARG A 107 14.06 0.57 -7.75
C ARG A 107 13.33 0.81 -6.43
N TYR A 108 13.74 0.16 -5.34
CA TYR A 108 13.11 0.35 -4.02
C TYR A 108 13.30 1.80 -3.59
N GLU A 109 14.52 2.31 -3.66
CA GLU A 109 14.82 3.69 -3.26
C GLU A 109 14.08 4.71 -4.13
N ALA A 110 13.97 4.47 -5.44
CA ALA A 110 13.18 5.30 -6.33
C ALA A 110 11.69 5.30 -5.95
N LEU A 111 11.10 4.12 -5.72
CA LEU A 111 9.71 3.97 -5.30
C LEU A 111 9.49 4.55 -3.91
N ARG A 112 10.40 4.36 -2.96
CA ARG A 112 10.34 4.89 -1.60
C ARG A 112 10.30 6.42 -1.62
N LYS A 113 11.20 7.08 -2.36
CA LYS A 113 11.20 8.54 -2.53
C LYS A 113 9.90 9.03 -3.15
N TYR A 114 9.46 8.36 -4.20
CA TYR A 114 8.22 8.68 -4.90
C TYR A 114 6.98 8.55 -3.99
N LEU A 115 6.86 7.43 -3.27
CA LEU A 115 5.76 7.18 -2.36
C LEU A 115 5.72 8.20 -1.21
N TYR A 116 6.86 8.57 -0.63
CA TYR A 116 6.91 9.61 0.39
C TYR A 116 6.55 11.01 -0.12
N ALA A 117 6.93 11.32 -1.37
CA ALA A 117 6.63 12.62 -1.95
C ALA A 117 5.15 12.76 -2.37
N ASP A 118 4.55 11.69 -2.89
CA ASP A 118 3.27 11.77 -3.58
C ASP A 118 2.13 10.95 -2.94
N LEU A 119 2.41 9.77 -2.36
CA LEU A 119 1.38 8.92 -1.74
C LEU A 119 1.13 9.30 -0.27
N VAL A 120 2.21 9.34 0.53
CA VAL A 120 2.13 9.53 1.99
C VAL A 120 1.43 10.84 2.39
N PRO A 121 1.66 11.99 1.73
CA PRO A 121 0.97 13.23 2.08
C PRO A 121 -0.54 13.19 1.83
N ARG A 122 -1.02 12.22 1.05
CA ARG A 122 -2.45 12.06 0.69
C ARG A 122 -3.18 11.07 1.59
N LEU A 123 -2.42 10.26 2.33
CA LEU A 123 -2.99 9.37 3.32
C LEU A 123 -3.58 10.20 4.46
N PRO A 124 -4.64 9.69 5.12
CA PRO A 124 -5.05 10.17 6.43
C PRO A 124 -3.83 10.28 7.35
N GLN A 125 -3.65 11.40 8.05
CA GLN A 125 -2.46 11.65 8.87
C GLN A 125 -2.66 11.15 10.31
N PRO A 126 -1.80 10.25 10.82
CA PRO A 126 -1.90 9.79 12.19
C PRO A 126 -1.54 10.91 13.19
N PRO A 127 -2.07 10.88 14.43
CA PRO A 127 -1.75 11.88 15.44
C PRO A 127 -0.26 11.81 15.81
N SER A 128 0.32 12.96 16.09
CA SER A 128 1.70 13.05 16.58
C SER A 128 1.86 12.28 17.89
N PRO A 129 2.95 11.51 18.11
CA PRO A 129 4.17 11.42 17.30
C PRO A 129 4.18 10.29 16.24
N LYS A 130 3.06 9.59 16.01
CA LYS A 130 3.02 8.44 15.09
C LYS A 130 3.29 8.86 13.65
N ARG A 131 4.00 8.02 12.88
CA ARG A 131 4.36 8.26 11.47
C ARG A 131 4.28 6.97 10.66
N TYR A 132 4.04 7.09 9.35
CA TYR A 132 4.13 5.96 8.44
C TYR A 132 5.57 5.46 8.31
N ARG A 133 5.75 4.14 8.39
CA ARG A 133 7.04 3.46 8.20
C ARG A 133 7.01 2.70 6.88
N LEU A 134 8.02 2.90 6.04
CA LEU A 134 8.19 2.08 4.83
C LEU A 134 9.04 0.85 5.13
N LYS A 135 8.63 -0.29 4.59
CA LYS A 135 9.47 -1.49 4.52
C LYS A 135 9.44 -2.08 3.12
N GLN A 136 10.56 -2.67 2.71
CA GLN A 136 10.65 -3.48 1.51
C GLN A 136 10.30 -4.92 1.87
N LEU A 137 9.48 -5.57 1.04
CA LEU A 137 9.33 -7.03 1.06
C LEU A 137 10.05 -7.62 -0.13
N GLU A 138 11.05 -8.46 0.13
CA GLU A 138 11.68 -9.31 -0.87
C GLU A 138 11.16 -10.74 -0.72
N TRP A 139 10.29 -11.15 -1.62
CA TRP A 139 9.64 -12.45 -1.56
C TRP A 139 9.39 -13.01 -2.96
N MET A 140 9.68 -14.30 -3.14
CA MET A 140 9.52 -15.02 -4.41
C MET A 140 9.90 -14.17 -5.63
N THR A 141 11.19 -14.03 -5.88
CA THR A 141 11.68 -13.25 -7.02
C THR A 141 11.17 -13.84 -8.34
N GLN A 142 10.38 -13.05 -9.05
CA GLN A 142 9.98 -13.32 -10.41
C GLN A 142 11.22 -13.32 -11.31
N VAL A 143 11.44 -14.42 -12.02
CA VAL A 143 12.55 -14.57 -12.98
C VAL A 143 12.15 -14.31 -14.43
N ASP A 144 10.86 -14.40 -14.73
CA ASP A 144 10.30 -14.05 -16.05
C ASP A 144 9.99 -12.54 -16.18
N SER A 145 9.60 -12.09 -17.38
CA SER A 145 9.35 -10.68 -17.68
C SER A 145 7.86 -10.28 -17.73
N TYR A 146 6.92 -11.22 -17.59
CA TYR A 146 5.50 -10.96 -17.90
C TYR A 146 4.52 -11.24 -16.74
N ASN A 147 4.93 -11.98 -15.71
CA ASN A 147 4.07 -12.33 -14.58
C ASN A 147 4.02 -11.30 -13.45
N CYS A 148 4.66 -10.13 -13.56
CA CYS A 148 4.74 -9.15 -12.46
C CYS A 148 3.38 -8.79 -11.86
N GLY A 149 2.33 -8.68 -12.68
CA GLY A 149 0.96 -8.48 -12.21
C GLY A 149 0.41 -9.64 -11.37
N VAL A 150 0.73 -10.89 -11.71
CA VAL A 150 0.34 -12.09 -10.94
C VAL A 150 1.02 -12.07 -9.57
N PHE A 151 2.31 -11.76 -9.53
CA PHE A 151 3.06 -11.65 -8.27
C PHE A 151 2.52 -10.53 -7.39
N VAL A 152 2.14 -9.38 -7.96
CA VAL A 152 1.49 -8.29 -7.21
C VAL A 152 0.15 -8.71 -6.61
N ILE A 153 -0.71 -9.40 -7.37
CA ILE A 153 -1.99 -9.89 -6.83
C ILE A 153 -1.76 -10.92 -5.72
N MET A 154 -0.83 -11.85 -5.94
CA MET A 154 -0.48 -12.86 -4.96
C MET A 154 0.07 -12.22 -3.67
N PHE A 155 0.93 -11.22 -3.78
CA PHE A 155 1.41 -10.44 -2.63
C PHE A 155 0.26 -9.85 -1.81
N PHE A 156 -0.70 -9.19 -2.44
CA PHE A 156 -1.87 -8.67 -1.73
C PHE A 156 -2.68 -9.77 -1.07
N GLU A 157 -2.95 -10.87 -1.78
CA GLU A 157 -3.71 -12.00 -1.24
C GLU A 157 -3.03 -12.61 0.00
N MET A 158 -1.70 -12.72 0.01
CA MET A 158 -0.95 -13.21 1.17
C MET A 158 -1.08 -12.30 2.40
N LEU A 159 -1.06 -10.98 2.20
CA LEU A 159 -1.30 -10.02 3.29
C LEU A 159 -2.71 -10.18 3.87
N LEU A 160 -3.72 -10.40 3.02
CA LEU A 160 -5.11 -10.57 3.46
C LEU A 160 -5.34 -11.90 4.20
N LEU A 161 -4.57 -12.93 3.85
CA LEU A 161 -4.62 -14.24 4.51
C LEU A 161 -3.80 -14.31 5.81
N ASP A 162 -3.15 -13.21 6.22
CA ASP A 162 -2.25 -13.14 7.37
C ASP A 162 -1.16 -14.22 7.33
N VAL A 163 -0.75 -14.61 6.13
CA VAL A 163 0.33 -15.57 5.96
C VAL A 163 1.63 -14.81 6.11
N ALA A 164 2.40 -15.16 7.14
CA ALA A 164 3.73 -14.63 7.35
C ALA A 164 4.59 -14.90 6.10
N VAL A 165 4.80 -13.86 5.30
CA VAL A 165 5.66 -13.94 4.14
C VAL A 165 7.10 -13.89 4.63
N VAL A 166 7.72 -15.05 4.81
CA VAL A 166 9.13 -15.16 5.21
C VAL A 166 10.00 -14.78 4.00
N GLY A 167 10.29 -13.49 3.88
CA GLY A 167 11.26 -12.92 2.96
C GLY A 167 12.44 -12.30 3.73
N SER A 168 13.50 -11.89 3.02
CA SER A 168 14.50 -11.00 3.61
C SER A 168 13.85 -9.63 3.83
N GLU A 169 13.45 -9.31 5.06
CA GLU A 169 13.08 -7.95 5.42
C GLU A 169 14.36 -7.11 5.51
N SER A 170 14.61 -6.25 4.52
CA SER A 170 15.58 -5.17 4.66
C SER A 170 14.90 -4.02 5.40
N ALA A 171 15.15 -3.92 6.70
CA ALA A 171 14.71 -2.77 7.49
C ALA A 171 15.52 -1.53 7.06
N SER A 172 14.99 -0.75 6.12
CA SER A 172 15.44 0.63 5.92
C SER A 172 14.72 1.53 6.92
N GLU A 173 14.96 1.35 8.23
CA GLU A 173 14.53 2.32 9.23
C GLU A 173 15.19 3.65 8.91
N SER A 174 14.39 4.57 8.39
CA SER A 174 14.85 5.89 8.00
C SER A 174 13.80 6.86 8.47
N THR A 175 13.96 7.27 9.72
CA THR A 175 13.30 8.45 10.26
C THR A 175 13.88 9.66 9.53
N ILE A 176 13.30 10.02 8.39
CA ILE A 176 13.59 11.32 7.77
C ILE A 176 12.80 12.34 8.57
N ALA A 177 13.51 13.08 9.43
CA ALA A 177 13.00 14.33 9.98
C ALA A 177 12.73 15.28 8.80
N MET A 178 11.47 15.72 8.65
CA MET A 178 11.15 16.91 7.86
C MET A 178 11.69 18.14 8.57
#